data_AF-A0ABD7N0W8-F1
#
_entry.id   AF-A0ABD7N0W8-F1
#
_cell.length_a   1.000
_cell.length_b   1.000
_cell.length_c   1.000
_cell.angle_alpha   90.00
_cell.angle_beta   90.00
_cell.angle_gamma   90.00
#
_symmetry.space_group_name_H-M   'P 1'
#
loop_
_entity.id
_entity.type
_entity.pdbx_description
1 polymer ?
#
loop_
_entity_poly.entity_id
_entity_poly.type
_entity_poly.pdbx_seq_one_letter_code
_entity_poly.pdbx_strand_id
1 'polypeptide(L)' 'MNREFEIWMRLRYGGRYDLTRDGHGYYCREVVKRMYETWCHCRGLKVV' A
#
# COMPACT_ATOMS: atom_id res chain seq x y z
N MET A 1 -1.02 -8.68 4.19
CA MET A 1 -0.61 -7.26 4.31
C MET A 1 -0.68 -6.50 2.98
N ASN A 2 0.29 -6.60 2.07
CA ASN A 2 0.25 -5.85 0.78
C ASN A 2 -1.03 -6.10 -0.03
N ARG A 3 -1.45 -7.36 -0.20
CA ARG A 3 -2.68 -7.70 -0.94
C ARG A 3 -3.94 -7.09 -0.33
N GLU A 4 -4.06 -7.07 1.00
CA GLU A 4 -5.22 -6.49 1.69
C GLU A 4 -5.25 -4.97 1.54
N PHE A 5 -4.09 -4.34 1.64
CA PHE A 5 -3.94 -2.92 1.35
C PHE A 5 -4.28 -2.61 -0.11
N GLU A 6 -3.83 -3.40 -1.07
CA GLU A 6 -4.12 -3.21 -2.49
C GLU A 6 -5.61 -3.37 -2.81
N ILE A 7 -6.28 -4.35 -2.19
CA ILE A 7 -7.75 -4.49 -2.27
C ILE A 7 -8.43 -3.25 -1.70
N TRP A 8 -8.00 -2.80 -0.51
CA TRP A 8 -8.55 -1.59 0.11
C TRP A 8 -8.34 -0.33 -0.75
N MET A 9 -7.17 -0.17 -1.36
CA MET A 9 -6.84 0.91 -2.28
C MET A 9 -7.75 0.88 -3.52
N ARG A 10 -7.93 -0.30 -4.13
CA ARG A 10 -8.80 -0.46 -5.31
C ARG A 10 -10.26 -0.19 -5.00
N LEU A 11 -10.75 -0.62 -3.84
CA LEU A 11 -12.14 -0.35 -3.41
C LEU A 11 -12.38 1.14 -3.16
N ARG A 12 -11.41 1.85 -2.59
CA ARG A 12 -11.57 3.26 -2.20
C ARG A 12 -11.26 4.25 -3.32
N TYR A 13 -10.27 3.95 -4.15
CA TYR A 13 -9.73 4.88 -5.15
C TYR A 13 -9.76 4.34 -6.58
N GLY A 14 -10.26 3.13 -6.79
CA GLY A 14 -10.24 2.49 -8.10
C GLY A 14 -8.81 2.30 -8.61
N GLY A 15 -8.60 2.60 -9.90
CA GLY A 15 -7.29 2.56 -10.56
C GLY A 15 -6.47 3.84 -10.45
N ARG A 16 -6.80 4.78 -9.54
CA ARG A 16 -6.13 6.09 -9.47
C ARG A 16 -4.65 6.00 -9.09
N TYR A 17 -4.27 5.01 -8.29
CA TYR A 17 -2.91 4.85 -7.81
C TYR A 17 -2.26 3.63 -8.45
N ASP A 18 -1.05 3.82 -8.96
CA ASP A 18 -0.18 2.76 -9.44
C ASP A 18 0.38 1.97 -8.25
N LEU A 19 0.01 0.70 -8.15
CA LEU A 19 0.39 -0.21 -7.07
C LEU A 19 1.58 -1.11 -7.45
N THR A 20 2.30 -0.77 -8.52
CA THR A 20 3.50 -1.49 -8.96
C THR A 20 4.55 -1.51 -7.84
N ARG A 21 5.17 -2.68 -7.66
CA ARG A 21 6.22 -2.93 -6.67
C ARG A 21 7.54 -3.19 -7.36
N ASP A 22 8.63 -2.80 -6.71
CA ASP A 22 9.99 -3.07 -7.17
C ASP A 22 10.41 -4.53 -6.88
N GLY A 23 11.63 -4.89 -7.30
CA GLY A 23 12.19 -6.23 -7.07
C GLY A 23 12.43 -6.57 -5.58
N HIS A 24 12.37 -5.57 -4.69
CA HIS A 24 12.47 -5.74 -3.25
C HIS A 24 11.09 -5.80 -2.57
N GLY A 25 10.02 -5.57 -3.33
CA GLY A 25 8.65 -5.57 -2.83
C GLY A 25 8.19 -4.24 -2.24
N TYR A 26 8.91 -3.13 -2.44
CA TYR A 26 8.40 -1.81 -2.04
C TYR A 26 7.53 -1.21 -3.15
N TYR A 27 6.52 -0.42 -2.77
CA TYR A 27 5.73 0.33 -3.74
C TYR A 27 6.61 1.37 -4.43
N CYS A 28 6.65 1.37 -5.77
CA CYS A 28 7.48 2.28 -6.56
C CYS A 28 7.09 3.75 -6.36
N ARG A 29 5.84 4.01 -5.97
CA ARG A 29 5.32 5.35 -5.73
C ARG A 29 5.42 5.69 -4.24
N GLU A 30 6.18 6.74 -3.91
CA GLU A 30 6.34 7.21 -2.53
C GLU A 30 5.00 7.51 -1.83
N VAL A 31 4.03 8.06 -2.56
CA VAL A 31 2.69 8.32 -2.01
C VAL A 31 2.00 7.01 -1.56
N VAL A 32 2.12 5.95 -2.35
CA VAL A 32 1.53 4.64 -2.04
C VAL A 32 2.28 3.98 -0.88
N LYS A 33 3.60 4.14 -0.82
CA LYS A 33 4.42 3.70 0.31
C LYS A 33 3.96 4.34 1.63
N ARG A 34 3.80 5.68 1.67
CA ARG A 34 3.31 6.39 2.87
C ARG A 34 1.88 6.00 3.24
N MET A 35 1.02 5.79 2.25
CA MET A 35 -0.33 5.30 2.48
C MET A 35 -0.33 3.90 3.11
N TYR A 36 0.55 3.02 2.63
CA TYR A 36 0.71 1.68 3.20
C TYR A 36 1.23 1.73 4.64
N GLU A 37 2.29 2.51 4.90
CA GLU A 37 2.83 2.69 6.26
C GLU A 37 1.77 3.22 7.23
N THR A 38 1.01 4.24 6.81
CA THR A 38 -0.10 4.79 7.60
C THR A 38 -1.20 3.75 7.82
N TRP A 39 -1.57 3.00 6.77
CA TRP A 39 -2.59 1.95 6.85
C TRP A 39 -2.19 0.83 7.81
N CYS A 40 -0.91 0.45 7.83
CA CYS A 40 -0.36 -0.50 8.79
C CYS A 40 -0.38 0.05 10.22
N HIS A 41 0.06 1.30 10.42
CA HIS A 41 0.05 1.95 11.72
C HIS A 41 -1.36 1.99 12.34
N CYS A 42 -2.37 2.40 11.56
CA CYS A 42 -3.76 2.44 12.01
C CYS A 42 -4.34 1.06 12.37
N ARG A 43 -3.72 -0.03 11.91
CA ARG A 43 -4.14 -1.42 12.18
C ARG A 43 -3.25 -2.14 13.18
N GLY A 44 -2.29 -1.44 13.80
CA GLY A 44 -1.31 -2.05 14.70
C GLY A 44 -0.39 -3.08 14.03
N LEU A 45 -0.25 -3.01 12.70
CA LEU A 45 0.61 -3.91 11.93
C LEU A 45 2.03 -3.34 11.90
N LYS A 46 3.04 -4.18 12.15
CA LYS A 46 4.44 -3.81 11.93
C LYS A 46 4.70 -3.74 10.42
N VAL A 47 5.19 -2.59 9.94
CA VAL A 47 5.73 -2.47 8.59
C VAL A 47 6.98 -3.35 8.53
N VAL A 48 6.98 -4.34 7.64
CA VAL A 48 8.07 -5.30 7.43
C VAL A 48 8.81 -4.94 6.17
#